data_AF-A0A225DS50-F1
#
_entry.id   AF-A0A225DS50-F1
#
_cell.length_a   1.000
_cell.length_b   1.000
_cell.length_c   1.000
_cell.angle_alpha   90.00
_cell.angle_beta   90.00
_cell.angle_gamma   90.00
#
_symmetry.space_group_name_H-M   'P 1'
#
loop_
_entity.id
_entity.type
_entity.pdbx_description
1 polymer ?
#
loop_
_entity_poly.entity_id
_entity_poly.type
_entity_poly.pdbx_seq_one_letter_code
_entity_poly.pdbx_strand_id
1 'polypeptide(L)'
;MSLPAVFGTTVPTIPNPVPYLSPDPGLLKHWGRLLADLRGFNVGIAWQGNPNHKWDRHRSVPVTAFAPLARVPGVRLVALQQGPALKQVDVLGGRFAVTRLPPRDPSARQWTFPDTAAVIRSLDLVVTVDTSVAHLAGALGVPTWVGLSTVVDWRWLLDREDCPWYPTVRLFRQAVQGEWAPVFDRIARELTDRLRVWPAGRGVPVELDPGDLLDRIAALTAAESRTREPMAAARVRAELAALIAARDHGLATTPESDRLFRELLATHQAGCDADDGVRRCDQAKDYGPAFVEAALAAYRANGRRGIIRGRLNDLLGVRGPRPAGESPSAAGPVAP
;
A
#
# COMPACT_ATOMS: atom_id res chain seq x y z
N MET A 1 14.69 26.88 8.55
CA MET A 1 13.25 27.21 8.33
C MET A 1 12.76 28.04 9.50
N SER A 2 12.11 29.18 9.28
CA SER A 2 11.55 30.06 10.32
C SER A 2 10.01 29.97 10.47
N LEU A 3 9.31 29.30 9.56
CA LEU A 3 7.83 29.24 9.55
C LEU A 3 7.20 28.78 10.87
N PRO A 4 7.66 27.71 11.56
CA PRO A 4 7.09 27.33 12.85
C PRO A 4 7.22 28.43 13.92
N ALA A 5 8.30 29.20 13.88
CA ALA A 5 8.48 30.34 14.79
C ALA A 5 7.51 31.48 14.43
N VAL A 6 7.29 31.75 13.14
CA VAL A 6 6.34 32.77 12.67
C VAL A 6 4.90 32.43 13.05
N PHE A 7 4.51 31.15 12.95
CA PHE A 7 3.18 30.68 13.32
C PHE A 7 2.99 30.41 14.82
N GLY A 8 4.02 30.66 15.65
CA GLY A 8 3.97 30.33 17.08
C GLY A 8 3.68 28.84 17.34
N THR A 9 4.14 27.96 16.45
CA THR A 9 3.90 26.52 16.56
C THR A 9 4.60 25.97 17.81
N THR A 10 3.81 25.34 18.67
CA THR A 10 4.25 24.61 19.84
C THR A 10 4.03 23.11 19.60
N VAL A 11 4.65 22.23 20.39
CA VAL A 11 4.47 20.78 20.21
C VAL A 11 2.98 20.36 20.16
N PRO A 12 2.09 20.88 21.03
CA PRO A 12 0.65 20.57 20.96
C PRO A 12 -0.07 21.14 19.74
N THR A 13 0.48 22.15 19.05
CA THR A 13 -0.16 22.82 17.91
C THR A 13 0.45 22.46 16.55
N ILE A 14 1.35 21.47 16.50
CA ILE A 14 1.88 20.94 15.24
C ILE A 14 0.73 20.30 14.44
N PRO A 15 0.48 20.72 13.18
CA PRO A 15 -0.50 20.07 12.34
C PRO A 15 0.01 18.69 11.95
N ASN A 16 -0.74 17.67 12.35
CA ASN A 16 -0.39 16.27 12.17
C ASN A 16 -1.49 15.35 11.57
N PRO A 17 -2.62 15.83 11.00
CA PRO A 17 -3.48 14.96 10.19
C PRO A 17 -2.70 14.36 9.02
N VAL A 18 -2.63 13.04 8.96
CA VAL A 18 -2.03 12.25 7.87
C VAL A 18 -3.02 11.17 7.41
N PRO A 19 -3.01 10.79 6.12
CA PRO A 19 -2.17 11.32 5.05
C PRO A 19 -2.60 12.73 4.59
N TYR A 20 -1.62 13.55 4.19
CA TYR A 20 -1.87 14.81 3.47
C TYR A 20 -1.22 14.84 2.07
N LEU A 21 -0.55 13.75 1.70
CA LEU A 21 -0.14 13.45 0.33
C LEU A 21 -0.79 12.14 -0.10
N SER A 22 -1.14 12.05 -1.37
CA SER A 22 -1.63 10.82 -2.01
C SER A 22 -0.87 10.60 -3.31
N PRO A 23 -0.39 9.37 -3.59
CA PRO A 23 0.24 9.07 -4.87
C PRO A 23 -0.81 9.04 -5.98
N ASP A 24 -0.36 9.21 -7.22
CA ASP A 24 -1.20 8.98 -8.40
C ASP A 24 -1.81 7.57 -8.38
N PRO A 25 -3.14 7.40 -8.57
CA PRO A 25 -3.79 6.10 -8.53
C PRO A 25 -3.26 5.10 -9.55
N GLY A 26 -2.84 5.57 -10.74
CA GLY A 26 -2.23 4.75 -11.77
C GLY A 26 -0.89 4.18 -11.34
N LEU A 27 -0.04 5.01 -10.72
CA LEU A 27 1.21 4.58 -10.11
C LEU A 27 0.96 3.60 -8.96
N LEU A 28 0.01 3.89 -8.06
CA LEU A 28 -0.32 3.01 -6.95
C LEU A 28 -0.76 1.61 -7.43
N LYS A 29 -1.61 1.56 -8.46
CA LYS A 29 -2.04 0.29 -9.07
C LYS A 29 -0.89 -0.47 -9.73
N HIS A 30 0.02 0.23 -10.41
CA HIS A 30 1.18 -0.39 -11.04
C HIS A 30 2.12 -1.02 -10.00
N TRP A 31 2.55 -0.24 -9.00
CA TRP A 31 3.49 -0.69 -7.97
C TRP A 31 2.87 -1.69 -7.00
N GLY A 32 1.59 -1.52 -6.67
CA GLY A 32 0.85 -2.44 -5.82
C GLY A 32 0.77 -3.85 -6.40
N ARG A 33 0.65 -4.00 -7.72
CA ARG A 33 0.69 -5.32 -8.38
C ARG A 33 2.06 -5.97 -8.26
N LEU A 34 3.13 -5.23 -8.55
CA LEU A 34 4.50 -5.75 -8.49
C LEU A 34 4.89 -6.18 -7.06
N LEU A 35 4.44 -5.43 -6.05
CA LEU A 35 4.69 -5.74 -4.64
C LEU A 35 3.76 -6.84 -4.11
N ALA A 36 2.56 -7.00 -4.66
CA ALA A 36 1.65 -8.09 -4.28
C ALA A 36 2.22 -9.48 -4.61
N ASP A 37 3.06 -9.57 -5.65
CA ASP A 37 3.78 -10.81 -5.98
C ASP A 37 4.87 -11.14 -4.94
N LEU A 38 5.32 -10.15 -4.16
CA LEU A 38 6.24 -10.36 -3.05
C LEU A 38 5.46 -10.87 -1.83
N ARG A 39 5.46 -12.20 -1.64
CA ARG A 39 4.92 -12.82 -0.42
C ARG A 39 5.79 -12.46 0.79
N GLY A 40 5.17 -11.85 1.80
CA GLY A 40 5.78 -11.54 3.09
C GLY A 40 5.33 -10.18 3.64
N PHE A 41 6.00 -9.73 4.70
CA PHE A 41 5.89 -8.39 5.24
C PHE A 41 6.93 -7.50 4.56
N ASN A 42 6.47 -6.63 3.67
CA ASN A 42 7.31 -5.81 2.80
C ASN A 42 7.78 -4.55 3.54
N VAL A 43 9.08 -4.47 3.80
CA VAL A 43 9.73 -3.37 4.50
C VAL A 43 10.58 -2.56 3.52
N GLY A 44 10.20 -1.31 3.27
CA GLY A 44 10.98 -0.37 2.46
C GLY A 44 12.17 0.16 3.24
N ILE A 45 13.35 0.17 2.62
CA ILE A 45 14.59 0.64 3.26
C ILE A 45 15.30 1.73 2.48
N ALA A 46 15.80 2.73 3.20
CA ALA A 46 16.70 3.76 2.70
C ALA A 46 17.77 4.07 3.77
N TRP A 47 19.03 4.12 3.37
CA TRP A 47 20.17 4.09 4.29
C TRP A 47 21.12 5.28 4.15
N GLN A 48 20.97 6.07 3.10
CA GLN A 48 21.84 7.21 2.84
C GLN A 48 21.07 8.38 2.22
N GLY A 49 21.34 9.59 2.71
CA GLY A 49 20.82 10.82 2.11
C GLY A 49 21.70 11.33 0.98
N ASN A 50 21.79 12.66 0.83
CA ASN A 50 22.66 13.29 -0.16
C ASN A 50 24.11 13.36 0.38
N PRO A 51 25.09 12.66 -0.21
CA PRO A 51 26.47 12.65 0.27
C PRO A 51 27.14 14.03 0.19
N ASN A 52 26.64 14.94 -0.65
CA ASN A 52 27.15 16.32 -0.75
C ASN A 52 26.70 17.21 0.42
N HIS A 53 25.79 16.73 1.26
CA HIS A 53 25.35 17.46 2.46
C HIS A 53 26.34 17.20 3.62
N LYS A 54 26.90 18.26 4.21
CA LYS A 54 27.97 18.19 5.24
C LYS A 54 27.70 17.22 6.39
N TRP A 55 26.44 17.10 6.80
CA TRP A 55 26.01 16.24 7.92
C TRP A 55 25.58 14.82 7.51
N ASP A 56 25.57 14.49 6.21
CA ASP A 56 25.05 13.20 5.74
C ASP A 56 25.82 12.01 6.32
N ARG A 57 27.15 12.12 6.40
CA ARG A 57 28.03 11.08 6.96
C ARG A 57 27.66 10.64 8.39
N HIS A 58 26.99 11.50 9.15
CA HIS A 58 26.63 11.26 10.55
C HIS A 58 25.27 10.61 10.72
N ARG A 59 24.40 10.68 9.70
CA ARG A 59 23.06 10.11 9.70
C ARG A 59 22.90 8.93 8.73
N SER A 60 23.84 8.76 7.79
CA SER A 60 23.86 7.67 6.83
C SER A 60 24.53 6.43 7.42
N VAL A 61 24.05 5.25 7.01
CA VAL A 61 24.58 3.96 7.43
C VAL A 61 24.88 3.09 6.21
N PRO A 62 25.80 2.11 6.32
CA PRO A 62 25.94 1.12 5.26
C PRO A 62 24.67 0.27 5.18
N VAL A 63 24.30 -0.19 3.98
CA VAL A 63 23.13 -1.08 3.81
C VAL A 63 23.21 -2.34 4.70
N THR A 64 24.43 -2.79 5.05
CA THR A 64 24.66 -3.92 5.96
C THR A 64 24.10 -3.71 7.37
N ALA A 65 23.84 -2.47 7.79
CA ALA A 65 23.19 -2.20 9.07
C ALA A 65 21.76 -2.77 9.13
N PHE A 66 21.11 -3.00 7.99
CA PHE A 66 19.77 -3.59 7.89
C PHE A 66 19.77 -5.12 7.95
N ALA A 67 20.93 -5.77 8.02
CA ALA A 67 21.03 -7.23 8.10
C ALA A 67 20.18 -7.87 9.22
N PRO A 68 20.06 -7.30 10.43
CA PRO A 68 19.20 -7.85 11.48
C PRO A 68 17.73 -7.95 11.06
N LEU A 69 17.20 -6.98 10.29
CA LEU A 69 15.81 -7.00 9.82
C LEU A 69 15.60 -8.11 8.79
N ALA A 70 16.57 -8.35 7.92
CA ALA A 70 16.50 -9.41 6.91
C ALA A 70 16.46 -10.83 7.52
N ARG A 71 16.91 -10.98 8.77
CA ARG A 71 16.88 -12.25 9.51
C ARG A 71 15.53 -12.52 10.18
N VAL A 72 14.64 -11.53 10.24
CA VAL A 72 13.32 -11.70 10.82
C VAL A 72 12.45 -12.54 9.88
N PRO A 73 11.91 -13.70 10.31
CA PRO A 73 11.12 -14.56 9.44
C PRO A 73 9.90 -13.85 8.84
N GLY A 74 9.68 -14.04 7.54
CA GLY A 74 8.57 -13.44 6.81
C GLY A 74 8.80 -12.00 6.33
N VAL A 75 9.92 -11.36 6.70
CA VAL A 75 10.27 -10.01 6.24
C VAL A 75 10.90 -10.04 4.85
N ARG A 76 10.53 -9.08 4.01
CA ARG A 76 11.14 -8.80 2.72
C ARG A 76 11.62 -7.36 2.70
N LEU A 77 12.92 -7.15 2.47
CA LEU A 77 13.46 -5.79 2.34
C LEU A 77 13.31 -5.31 0.89
N VAL A 78 12.74 -4.13 0.69
CA VAL A 78 12.56 -3.47 -0.60
C VAL A 78 13.38 -2.19 -0.62
N ALA A 79 14.25 -2.03 -1.62
CA ALA A 79 15.09 -0.84 -1.72
C ALA A 79 14.26 0.38 -2.17
N LEU A 80 14.17 1.39 -1.31
CA LEU A 80 13.69 2.73 -1.65
C LEU A 80 14.85 3.67 -2.03
N GLN A 81 16.09 3.32 -1.64
CA GLN A 81 17.30 4.06 -1.98
C GLN A 81 17.49 4.19 -3.49
N GLN A 82 17.71 5.42 -3.95
CA GLN A 82 18.08 5.72 -5.34
C GLN A 82 19.51 6.25 -5.44
N GLY A 83 20.03 6.34 -6.66
CA GLY A 83 21.34 6.92 -6.96
C GLY A 83 22.54 6.00 -6.63
N PRO A 84 23.76 6.57 -6.52
CA PRO A 84 25.00 5.79 -6.36
C PRO A 84 24.99 4.86 -5.14
N ALA A 85 24.31 5.26 -4.06
CA ALA A 85 24.18 4.48 -2.83
C ALA A 85 23.54 3.10 -3.06
N LEU A 86 22.66 2.97 -4.07
CA LEU A 86 21.99 1.72 -4.41
C LEU A 86 22.99 0.62 -4.81
N LYS A 87 24.17 0.98 -5.32
CA LYS A 87 25.25 0.03 -5.67
C LYS A 87 25.78 -0.73 -4.45
N GLN A 88 25.56 -0.25 -3.23
CA GLN A 88 25.92 -0.99 -2.01
C GLN A 88 25.20 -2.35 -1.93
N VAL A 89 24.04 -2.50 -2.57
CA VAL A 89 23.33 -3.78 -2.62
C VAL A 89 24.05 -4.80 -3.52
N ASP A 90 24.79 -4.38 -4.56
CA ASP A 90 25.55 -5.30 -5.43
C ASP A 90 26.69 -5.99 -4.67
N VAL A 91 27.29 -5.24 -3.75
CA VAL A 91 28.44 -5.71 -2.96
C VAL A 91 28.04 -6.44 -1.67
N LEU A 92 26.74 -6.67 -1.44
CA LEU A 92 26.28 -7.47 -0.31
C LEU A 92 26.73 -8.94 -0.40
N GLY A 93 27.05 -9.44 -1.60
CA GLY A 93 27.59 -10.79 -1.78
C GLY A 93 26.70 -11.90 -1.23
N GLY A 94 25.37 -11.71 -1.27
CA GLY A 94 24.41 -12.68 -0.76
C GLY A 94 24.27 -12.74 0.76
N ARG A 95 24.88 -11.82 1.54
CA ARG A 95 24.73 -11.76 3.01
C ARG A 95 23.28 -11.73 3.47
N PHE A 96 22.42 -11.04 2.71
CA PHE A 96 20.96 -11.06 2.82
C PHE A 96 20.34 -10.46 1.55
N ALA A 97 19.05 -10.73 1.32
CA ALA A 97 18.34 -10.26 0.14
C ALA A 97 17.72 -8.87 0.34
N VAL A 98 17.90 -8.01 -0.65
CA VAL A 98 17.19 -6.74 -0.78
C VAL A 98 16.58 -6.69 -2.18
N THR A 99 15.26 -6.65 -2.26
CA THR A 99 14.52 -6.56 -3.52
C THR A 99 14.71 -5.17 -4.12
N ARG A 100 15.29 -5.12 -5.30
CA ARG A 100 15.31 -3.92 -6.14
C ARG A 100 14.14 -3.99 -7.11
N LEU A 101 13.39 -2.91 -7.18
CA LEU A 101 12.34 -2.78 -8.16
C LEU A 101 12.90 -1.97 -9.36
N PRO A 102 12.62 -2.38 -10.60
CA PRO A 102 13.11 -1.68 -11.78
C PRO A 102 12.41 -0.33 -11.97
N PRO A 103 13.00 0.62 -12.70
CA PRO A 103 12.27 1.81 -13.14
C PRO A 103 11.03 1.44 -13.98
N ARG A 104 9.94 2.22 -13.85
CA ARG A 104 8.71 1.99 -14.64
C ARG A 104 8.92 2.20 -16.13
N ASP A 105 9.73 3.19 -16.49
CA ASP A 105 10.21 3.41 -17.85
C ASP A 105 11.54 2.67 -18.03
N PRO A 106 11.62 1.63 -18.88
CA PRO A 106 12.85 0.87 -19.10
C PRO A 106 14.01 1.71 -19.65
N SER A 107 13.72 2.86 -20.27
CA SER A 107 14.73 3.80 -20.76
C SER A 107 15.27 4.73 -19.67
N ALA A 108 14.57 4.84 -18.54
CA ALA A 108 14.98 5.66 -17.41
C ALA A 108 16.04 4.95 -16.55
N ARG A 109 17.04 5.72 -16.10
CA ARG A 109 18.10 5.21 -15.20
C ARG A 109 17.62 4.97 -13.76
N GLN A 110 16.57 5.66 -13.34
CA GLN A 110 15.99 5.59 -12.00
C GLN A 110 14.52 5.99 -12.09
N TRP A 111 13.69 5.53 -11.15
CA TRP A 111 12.31 5.98 -11.08
C TRP A 111 12.20 7.38 -10.46
N THR A 112 11.01 7.96 -10.55
CA THR A 112 10.73 9.32 -10.09
C THR A 112 10.36 9.38 -8.60
N PHE A 113 10.27 10.58 -8.04
CA PHE A 113 9.80 10.76 -6.66
C PHE A 113 8.31 10.37 -6.48
N PRO A 114 7.40 10.64 -7.44
CA PRO A 114 6.06 10.04 -7.45
C PRO A 114 6.04 8.51 -7.42
N ASP A 115 6.96 7.84 -8.14
CA ASP A 115 7.08 6.37 -8.05
C ASP A 115 7.45 5.95 -6.63
N THR A 116 8.38 6.68 -5.98
CA THR A 116 8.77 6.42 -4.59
C THR A 116 7.57 6.53 -3.65
N ALA A 117 6.70 7.53 -3.85
CA ALA A 117 5.49 7.69 -3.04
C ALA A 117 4.50 6.52 -3.21
N ALA A 118 4.30 6.06 -4.44
CA ALA A 118 3.40 4.94 -4.75
C ALA A 118 3.95 3.60 -4.23
N VAL A 119 5.26 3.37 -4.33
CA VAL A 119 5.93 2.21 -3.72
C VAL A 119 5.77 2.27 -2.20
N ILE A 120 6.07 3.40 -1.55
CA ILE A 120 5.91 3.58 -0.11
C ILE A 120 4.48 3.23 0.35
N ARG A 121 3.46 3.72 -0.36
CA ARG A 121 2.06 3.46 -0.02
C ARG A 121 1.65 1.99 -0.15
N SER A 122 2.43 1.20 -0.88
CA SER A 122 2.21 -0.23 -1.12
C SER A 122 3.03 -1.14 -0.17
N LEU A 123 3.79 -0.57 0.77
CA LEU A 123 4.59 -1.29 1.76
C LEU A 123 3.87 -1.40 3.12
N ASP A 124 4.27 -2.38 3.93
CA ASP A 124 3.71 -2.58 5.28
C ASP A 124 4.40 -1.70 6.33
N LEU A 125 5.67 -1.36 6.08
CA LEU A 125 6.51 -0.55 6.95
C LEU A 125 7.62 0.08 6.11
N VAL A 126 8.03 1.30 6.48
CA VAL A 126 9.28 1.90 6.02
C VAL A 126 10.27 1.94 7.19
N VAL A 127 11.50 1.49 6.99
CA VAL A 127 12.61 1.68 7.93
C VAL A 127 13.70 2.46 7.23
N THR A 128 14.02 3.65 7.73
CA THR A 128 15.00 4.54 7.09
C THR A 128 15.85 5.25 8.13
N VAL A 129 16.93 5.89 7.69
CA VAL A 129 17.57 6.98 8.43
C VAL A 129 16.91 8.33 8.09
N ASP A 130 17.39 9.43 8.68
CA ASP A 130 16.91 10.79 8.39
C ASP A 130 17.18 11.20 6.92
N THR A 131 16.21 10.90 6.05
CA THR A 131 16.22 11.18 4.61
C THR A 131 14.86 11.71 4.15
N SER A 132 14.77 12.15 2.89
CA SER A 132 13.48 12.54 2.28
C SER A 132 12.44 11.41 2.30
N VAL A 133 12.87 10.14 2.31
CA VAL A 133 11.98 8.97 2.41
C VAL A 133 11.22 8.96 3.74
N ALA A 134 11.86 9.36 4.84
CA ALA A 134 11.21 9.44 6.16
C ALA A 134 10.03 10.42 6.15
N HIS A 135 10.25 11.59 5.54
CA HIS A 135 9.24 12.64 5.42
C HIS A 135 8.11 12.27 4.47
N LEU A 136 8.46 11.69 3.31
CA LEU A 136 7.48 11.24 2.34
C LEU A 136 6.57 10.16 2.93
N ALA A 137 7.15 9.17 3.62
CA ALA A 137 6.37 8.10 4.25
C ALA A 137 5.48 8.60 5.40
N GLY A 138 5.98 9.52 6.23
CA GLY A 138 5.18 10.19 7.25
C GLY A 138 4.00 10.97 6.66
N ALA A 139 4.23 11.73 5.59
CA ALA A 139 3.19 12.50 4.90
C ALA A 139 2.12 11.62 4.22
N LEU A 140 2.51 10.43 3.77
CA LEU A 140 1.63 9.40 3.19
C LEU A 140 0.89 8.56 4.25
N GLY A 141 1.10 8.82 5.54
CA GLY A 141 0.47 8.07 6.62
C GLY A 141 0.88 6.59 6.66
N VAL A 142 2.07 6.25 6.16
CA VAL A 142 2.59 4.88 6.19
C VAL A 142 3.34 4.66 7.50
N PRO A 143 3.18 3.50 8.19
CA PRO A 143 3.99 3.16 9.35
C PRO A 143 5.47 3.28 9.01
N THR A 144 6.21 4.07 9.79
CA THR A 144 7.59 4.42 9.45
C THR A 144 8.46 4.43 10.69
N TRP A 145 9.62 3.79 10.63
CA TRP A 145 10.62 3.79 11.70
C TRP A 145 11.90 4.48 11.22
N VAL A 146 12.36 5.46 11.99
CA VAL A 146 13.51 6.29 11.62
C VAL A 146 14.65 6.09 12.60
N GLY A 147 15.78 5.59 12.11
CA GLY A 147 17.05 5.60 12.84
C GLY A 147 17.63 7.02 12.84
N LEU A 148 17.81 7.60 14.03
CA LEU A 148 18.34 8.96 14.21
C LEU A 148 19.73 8.92 14.85
N SER A 149 20.64 9.76 14.33
CA SER A 149 21.96 9.96 14.94
C SER A 149 21.84 10.77 16.23
N THR A 150 22.93 10.93 16.99
CA THR A 150 22.92 11.80 18.18
C THR A 150 22.66 13.27 17.83
N VAL A 151 23.05 13.70 16.63
CA VAL A 151 22.77 15.03 16.08
C VAL A 151 21.61 14.92 15.11
N VAL A 152 20.50 15.60 15.43
CA VAL A 152 19.25 15.54 14.66
C VAL A 152 18.79 16.93 14.24
N ASP A 153 17.99 16.98 13.18
CA ASP A 153 17.21 18.18 12.89
C ASP A 153 16.17 18.46 13.98
N TRP A 154 15.94 19.73 14.27
CA TRP A 154 15.01 20.21 15.29
C TRP A 154 13.60 19.60 15.20
N ARG A 155 13.14 19.22 14.00
CA ARG A 155 11.82 18.59 13.77
C ARG A 155 11.67 17.26 14.49
N TRP A 156 12.77 16.56 14.73
CA TRP A 156 12.77 15.27 15.41
C TRP A 156 12.71 15.39 16.93
N LEU A 157 12.96 16.58 17.50
CA LEU A 157 13.11 16.79 18.96
C LEU A 157 14.20 15.87 19.55
N LEU A 158 14.45 15.94 20.87
CA LEU A 158 15.56 15.23 21.50
C LEU A 158 15.12 14.01 22.33
N ASP A 159 14.12 14.17 23.19
CA ASP A 159 13.84 13.20 24.26
C ASP A 159 12.52 12.45 24.05
N ARG A 160 12.32 11.91 22.84
CA ARG A 160 11.10 11.18 22.51
C ARG A 160 11.25 10.19 21.37
N GLU A 161 10.39 9.19 21.34
CA GLU A 161 10.36 8.15 20.30
C GLU A 161 9.18 8.25 19.34
N ASP A 162 8.24 9.17 19.58
CA ASP A 162 7.17 9.51 18.65
C ASP A 162 7.53 10.78 17.85
N CYS A 163 6.85 11.00 16.73
CA CYS A 163 7.05 12.18 15.90
C CYS A 163 5.79 13.07 15.88
N PRO A 164 5.84 14.28 16.48
CA PRO A 164 4.69 15.19 16.49
C PRO A 164 4.21 15.60 15.10
N TRP A 165 5.11 15.63 14.12
CA TRP A 165 4.79 15.98 12.72
C TRP A 165 4.13 14.84 11.96
N TYR A 166 4.43 13.59 12.33
CA TYR A 166 3.99 12.39 11.63
C TYR A 166 3.54 11.32 12.63
N PRO A 167 2.24 11.19 12.92
CA PRO A 167 1.75 10.26 13.93
C PRO A 167 2.07 8.78 13.65
N THR A 168 2.36 8.44 12.39
CA THR A 168 2.73 7.08 11.98
C THR A 168 4.23 6.80 12.07
N VAL A 169 5.04 7.79 12.45
CA VAL A 169 6.50 7.68 12.57
C VAL A 169 6.91 7.38 14.01
N ARG A 170 7.78 6.39 14.17
CA ARG A 170 8.51 6.10 15.42
C ARG A 170 10.01 6.32 15.22
N LEU A 171 10.67 6.89 16.22
CA LEU A 171 12.07 7.30 16.20
C LEU A 171 12.91 6.34 17.05
N PHE A 172 14.03 5.91 16.49
CA PHE A 172 15.01 5.02 17.12
C PHE A 172 16.33 5.77 17.21
N ARG A 173 16.69 6.21 18.42
CA ARG A 173 17.82 7.12 18.63
C ARG A 173 19.09 6.36 18.95
N GLN A 174 20.16 6.76 18.28
CA GLN A 174 21.51 6.38 18.61
C GLN A 174 21.91 7.00 19.96
N ALA A 175 22.43 6.18 20.87
CA ALA A 175 22.94 6.63 22.16
C ALA A 175 24.38 7.17 22.05
N VAL A 176 25.23 6.50 21.27
CA VAL A 176 26.65 6.84 21.08
C VAL A 176 26.90 7.11 19.60
N GLN A 177 27.48 8.26 19.28
CA GLN A 177 27.69 8.70 17.89
C GLN A 177 28.45 7.64 17.08
N GLY A 178 27.87 7.21 15.96
CA GLY A 178 28.44 6.20 15.07
C GLY A 178 28.12 4.74 15.45
N GLU A 179 27.65 4.46 16.66
CA GLU A 179 27.20 3.12 17.06
C GLU A 179 25.77 2.84 16.58
N TRP A 180 25.65 2.36 15.34
CA TRP A 180 24.35 2.09 14.72
C TRP A 180 23.81 0.69 15.01
N ALA A 181 24.68 -0.28 15.33
CA ALA A 181 24.26 -1.66 15.55
C ALA A 181 23.16 -1.78 16.63
N PRO A 182 23.26 -1.14 17.82
CA PRO A 182 22.22 -1.22 18.84
C PRO A 182 20.86 -0.67 18.36
N VAL A 183 20.87 0.33 17.47
CA VAL A 183 19.66 0.93 16.89
C VAL A 183 18.94 -0.08 16.00
N PHE A 184 19.67 -0.70 15.07
CA PHE A 184 19.08 -1.67 14.12
C PHE A 184 18.73 -3.01 14.78
N ASP A 185 19.45 -3.43 15.81
CA ASP A 185 19.09 -4.60 16.62
C ASP A 185 17.80 -4.37 17.40
N ARG A 186 17.60 -3.14 17.93
CA ARG A 186 16.33 -2.76 18.55
C ARG A 186 15.20 -2.73 17.53
N ILE A 187 15.42 -2.15 16.35
CA ILE A 187 14.43 -2.16 15.27
C ILE A 187 14.03 -3.59 14.90
N ALA A 188 14.97 -4.52 14.78
CA ALA A 188 14.68 -5.91 14.45
C ALA A 188 13.85 -6.63 15.53
N ARG A 189 14.11 -6.35 16.82
CA ARG A 189 13.29 -6.88 17.93
C ARG A 189 11.86 -6.38 17.85
N GLU A 190 11.67 -5.07 17.69
CA GLU A 190 10.35 -4.45 17.54
C GLU A 190 9.62 -4.95 16.30
N LEU A 191 10.34 -5.20 15.20
CA LEU A 191 9.78 -5.79 13.98
C LEU A 191 9.27 -7.21 14.24
N THR A 192 10.05 -8.01 14.97
CA THR A 192 9.67 -9.36 15.37
C THR A 192 8.38 -9.34 16.20
N ASP A 193 8.29 -8.45 17.18
CA ASP A 193 7.09 -8.32 18.03
C ASP A 193 5.87 -7.85 17.23
N ARG A 194 6.05 -6.89 16.33
CA ARG A 194 4.99 -6.43 15.42
C ARG A 194 4.44 -7.57 14.56
N LEU A 195 5.29 -8.48 14.10
CA LEU A 195 4.86 -9.62 13.27
C LEU A 195 4.07 -10.67 14.04
N ARG A 196 4.22 -10.77 15.36
CA ARG A 196 3.41 -11.70 16.18
C ARG A 196 1.92 -11.37 16.15
N VAL A 197 1.61 -10.07 16.04
CA VAL A 197 0.24 -9.55 15.98
C VAL A 197 -0.14 -9.12 14.56
N TRP A 198 0.74 -9.32 13.58
CA TRP A 198 0.45 -9.03 12.19
C TRP A 198 -0.42 -10.16 11.62
N PRO A 199 -1.65 -9.87 11.14
CA PRO A 199 -2.46 -10.88 10.48
C PRO A 199 -1.67 -11.40 9.27
N ALA A 200 -1.54 -12.73 9.16
CA ALA A 200 -0.89 -13.38 8.03
C ALA A 200 -1.63 -13.02 6.72
N GLY A 201 -1.18 -11.95 6.07
CA GLY A 201 -1.83 -11.34 4.93
C GLY A 201 -2.67 -10.13 5.32
N ARG A 202 -2.09 -8.94 5.23
CA ARG A 202 -2.87 -7.74 4.91
C ARG A 202 -2.56 -7.38 3.47
N GLY A 203 -3.57 -7.51 2.62
CA GLY A 203 -3.60 -6.79 1.37
C GLY A 203 -3.48 -5.30 1.66
N VAL A 204 -2.73 -4.60 0.81
CA VAL A 204 -2.66 -3.14 0.75
C VAL A 204 -4.08 -2.58 0.98
N PRO A 205 -4.28 -1.63 1.92
CA PRO A 205 -5.52 -0.86 1.98
C PRO A 205 -5.50 0.09 0.78
N VAL A 206 -5.79 -0.47 -0.39
CA VAL A 206 -6.35 0.29 -1.48
C VAL A 206 -7.68 0.77 -0.92
N GLU A 207 -7.98 2.07 -0.99
CA GLU A 207 -9.37 2.52 -0.97
C GLU A 207 -10.06 1.73 -2.09
N LEU A 208 -10.65 0.59 -1.74
CA LEU A 208 -11.32 -0.23 -2.71
C LEU A 208 -12.56 0.57 -3.06
N ASP A 209 -12.61 1.05 -4.30
CA ASP A 209 -13.84 1.61 -4.84
C ASP A 209 -14.98 0.62 -4.53
N PRO A 210 -16.21 1.10 -4.25
CA PRO A 210 -17.31 0.24 -3.84
C PRO A 210 -17.51 -1.01 -4.70
N GLY A 211 -17.33 -0.88 -6.02
CA GLY A 211 -17.36 -1.98 -6.97
C GLY A 211 -16.19 -2.95 -6.85
N ASP A 212 -14.97 -2.52 -6.53
CA ASP A 212 -13.84 -3.43 -6.28
C ASP A 212 -14.03 -4.23 -4.98
N LEU A 213 -14.59 -3.60 -3.93
CA LEU A 213 -14.99 -4.30 -2.70
C LEU A 213 -16.07 -5.35 -3.01
N LEU A 214 -17.12 -4.97 -3.73
CA LEU A 214 -18.21 -5.86 -4.11
C LEU A 214 -17.75 -6.97 -5.07
N ASP A 215 -16.81 -6.72 -5.98
CA ASP A 215 -16.22 -7.72 -6.86
C ASP A 215 -15.43 -8.77 -6.06
N ARG A 216 -14.71 -8.36 -5.01
CA ARG A 216 -13.98 -9.29 -4.14
C ARG A 216 -14.92 -10.13 -3.27
N ILE A 217 -15.98 -9.51 -2.74
CA ILE A 217 -17.04 -10.25 -2.02
C ILE A 217 -17.66 -11.29 -2.94
N ALA A 218 -18.06 -10.90 -4.16
CA ALA A 218 -18.66 -11.82 -5.13
C ALA A 218 -17.73 -12.98 -5.50
N ALA A 219 -16.43 -12.71 -5.68
CA ALA A 219 -15.42 -13.74 -5.95
C ALA A 219 -15.31 -14.76 -4.80
N LEU A 220 -15.22 -14.27 -3.56
CA LEU A 220 -15.08 -15.12 -2.38
C LEU A 220 -16.36 -15.90 -2.09
N THR A 221 -17.54 -15.32 -2.30
CA THR A 221 -18.82 -16.05 -2.22
C THR A 221 -18.88 -17.17 -3.26
N ALA A 222 -18.45 -16.93 -4.50
CA ALA A 222 -18.38 -17.99 -5.51
C ALA A 222 -17.38 -19.09 -5.11
N ALA A 223 -16.21 -18.72 -4.58
CA ALA A 223 -15.16 -19.65 -4.15
C ALA A 223 -15.53 -20.45 -2.88
N GLU A 224 -16.28 -19.86 -1.94
CA GLU A 224 -16.70 -20.51 -0.69
C GLU A 224 -17.46 -21.82 -0.99
N SER A 225 -18.38 -21.78 -1.95
CA SER A 225 -19.19 -22.95 -2.36
C SER A 225 -18.38 -24.08 -3.01
N ARG A 226 -17.14 -23.80 -3.45
CA ARG A 226 -16.29 -24.73 -4.21
C ARG A 226 -15.07 -25.23 -3.42
N THR A 227 -14.71 -24.57 -2.33
CA THR A 227 -13.50 -24.88 -1.56
C THR A 227 -13.74 -26.07 -0.63
N ARG A 228 -13.09 -27.21 -0.92
CA ARG A 228 -13.26 -28.46 -0.17
C ARG A 228 -12.27 -28.65 0.99
N GLU A 229 -11.11 -27.99 0.93
CA GLU A 229 -10.08 -28.13 1.95
C GLU A 229 -10.47 -27.31 3.21
N PRO A 230 -10.54 -27.93 4.40
CA PRO A 230 -11.11 -27.28 5.59
C PRO A 230 -10.41 -25.98 6.01
N MET A 231 -9.08 -25.93 5.96
CA MET A 231 -8.32 -24.74 6.35
C MET A 231 -8.49 -23.59 5.34
N ALA A 232 -8.45 -23.89 4.05
CA ALA A 232 -8.71 -22.93 2.98
C ALA A 232 -10.15 -22.41 3.04
N ALA A 233 -11.13 -23.28 3.30
CA ALA A 233 -12.53 -22.87 3.45
C ALA A 233 -12.72 -21.96 4.68
N ALA A 234 -12.07 -22.27 5.81
CA ALA A 234 -12.09 -21.41 6.99
C ALA A 234 -11.47 -20.02 6.71
N ARG A 235 -10.37 -19.98 5.94
CA ARG A 235 -9.74 -18.73 5.51
C ARG A 235 -10.63 -17.90 4.60
N VAL A 236 -11.25 -18.52 3.58
CA VAL A 236 -12.20 -17.86 2.67
C VAL A 236 -13.36 -17.26 3.46
N ARG A 237 -13.93 -18.02 4.41
CA ARG A 237 -15.00 -17.53 5.30
C ARG A 237 -14.58 -16.34 6.14
N ALA A 238 -13.39 -16.40 6.75
CA ALA A 238 -12.88 -15.30 7.57
C ALA A 238 -12.67 -14.02 6.75
N GLU A 239 -12.11 -14.15 5.54
CA GLU A 239 -11.91 -13.02 4.64
C GLU A 239 -13.25 -12.44 4.13
N LEU A 240 -14.18 -13.31 3.73
CA LEU A 240 -15.52 -12.92 3.27
C LEU A 240 -16.28 -12.18 4.38
N ALA A 241 -16.25 -12.69 5.62
CA ALA A 241 -16.89 -12.04 6.76
C ALA A 241 -16.32 -10.64 7.02
N ALA A 242 -15.00 -10.46 6.93
CA ALA A 242 -14.37 -9.16 7.11
C ALA A 242 -14.77 -8.14 6.02
N LEU A 243 -14.88 -8.59 4.76
CA LEU A 243 -15.29 -7.72 3.65
C LEU A 243 -16.77 -7.37 3.70
N ILE A 244 -17.64 -8.31 4.11
CA ILE A 244 -19.07 -8.04 4.33
C ILE A 244 -19.24 -7.01 5.45
N ALA A 245 -18.53 -7.17 6.57
CA ALA A 245 -18.55 -6.18 7.65
C ALA A 245 -18.09 -4.80 7.16
N ALA A 246 -17.03 -4.72 6.35
CA ALA A 246 -16.57 -3.46 5.76
C ALA A 246 -17.60 -2.82 4.82
N ARG A 247 -18.31 -3.62 4.00
CA ARG A 247 -19.41 -3.16 3.16
C ARG A 247 -20.54 -2.60 4.01
N ASP A 248 -20.99 -3.35 5.01
CA ASP A 248 -22.17 -2.99 5.82
C ASP A 248 -21.90 -1.73 6.67
N HIS A 249 -20.65 -1.49 7.06
CA HIS A 249 -20.24 -0.26 7.74
C HIS A 249 -20.06 0.95 6.81
N GLY A 250 -19.65 0.74 5.55
CA GLY A 250 -19.15 1.80 4.68
C GLY A 250 -20.02 2.13 3.46
N LEU A 251 -20.98 1.28 3.09
CA LEU A 251 -21.75 1.42 1.86
C LEU A 251 -23.25 1.34 2.14
N ALA A 252 -23.97 2.43 1.82
CA ALA A 252 -25.42 2.40 1.76
C ALA A 252 -25.86 1.71 0.47
N THR A 253 -26.53 0.56 0.58
CA THR A 253 -27.04 -0.17 -0.58
C THR A 253 -28.37 0.42 -1.07
N THR A 254 -28.56 0.37 -2.38
CA THR A 254 -29.82 0.66 -3.08
C THR A 254 -30.33 -0.61 -3.78
N PRO A 255 -31.64 -0.71 -4.09
CA PRO A 255 -32.18 -1.84 -4.84
C PRO A 255 -31.48 -2.07 -6.20
N GLU A 256 -30.99 -0.99 -6.82
CA GLU A 256 -30.21 -1.08 -8.05
C GLU A 256 -28.81 -1.64 -7.80
N SER A 257 -28.13 -1.21 -6.73
CA SER A 257 -26.81 -1.77 -6.36
C SER A 257 -26.90 -3.25 -5.98
N ASP A 258 -27.96 -3.68 -5.30
CA ASP A 258 -28.20 -5.08 -4.94
C ASP A 258 -28.49 -5.95 -6.17
N ARG A 259 -29.20 -5.38 -7.16
CA ARG A 259 -29.40 -6.04 -8.46
C ARG A 259 -28.07 -6.22 -9.19
N LEU A 260 -27.24 -5.16 -9.26
CA LEU A 260 -25.93 -5.22 -9.90
C LEU A 260 -24.98 -6.19 -9.18
N PHE A 261 -25.00 -6.23 -7.84
CA PHE A 261 -24.21 -7.18 -7.07
C PHE A 261 -24.64 -8.64 -7.32
N ARG A 262 -25.95 -8.93 -7.40
CA ARG A 262 -26.44 -10.26 -7.80
C ARG A 262 -25.98 -10.65 -9.21
N GLU A 263 -26.00 -9.70 -10.15
CA GLU A 263 -25.49 -9.93 -11.51
C GLU A 263 -23.97 -10.19 -11.51
N LEU A 264 -23.22 -9.46 -10.68
CA LEU A 264 -21.79 -9.64 -10.51
C LEU A 264 -21.46 -11.03 -9.96
N LEU A 265 -22.19 -11.48 -8.94
CA LEU A 265 -22.05 -12.81 -8.35
C LEU A 265 -22.35 -13.92 -9.35
N ALA A 266 -23.46 -13.79 -10.10
CA ALA A 266 -23.81 -14.75 -11.15
C ALA A 266 -22.72 -14.82 -12.24
N THR A 267 -22.12 -13.68 -12.58
CA THR A 267 -21.03 -13.62 -13.56
C THR A 267 -19.75 -14.29 -13.05
N HIS A 268 -19.43 -14.15 -11.75
CA HIS A 268 -18.34 -14.88 -11.12
C HIS A 268 -18.55 -16.39 -11.16
N GLN A 269 -19.75 -16.85 -10.79
CA GLN A 269 -20.08 -18.27 -10.83
C GLN A 269 -19.95 -18.87 -12.23
N ALA A 270 -20.49 -18.18 -13.24
CA ALA A 270 -20.36 -18.57 -14.65
C ALA A 270 -18.89 -18.59 -15.12
N GLY A 271 -18.07 -17.63 -14.67
CA GLY A 271 -16.63 -17.61 -14.95
C GLY A 271 -15.90 -18.80 -14.34
N CYS A 272 -16.20 -19.15 -13.08
CA CYS A 272 -15.63 -20.33 -12.44
C CYS A 272 -16.03 -21.64 -13.16
N ASP A 273 -17.28 -21.76 -13.60
CA ASP A 273 -17.74 -22.93 -14.37
C ASP A 273 -17.04 -23.05 -15.72
N ALA A 274 -16.83 -21.92 -16.40
CA ALA A 274 -16.08 -21.87 -17.65
C ALA A 274 -14.61 -22.27 -17.43
N ASP A 275 -13.96 -21.76 -16.39
CA ASP A 275 -12.59 -22.13 -16.03
C ASP A 275 -12.47 -23.62 -15.66
N ASP A 276 -13.47 -24.19 -14.97
CA ASP A 276 -13.55 -25.63 -14.70
C ASP A 276 -13.73 -26.43 -16.00
N GLY A 277 -14.47 -25.90 -16.97
CA GLY A 277 -14.56 -26.43 -18.33
C GLY A 277 -13.20 -26.46 -19.05
N VAL A 278 -12.47 -25.34 -19.03
CA VAL A 278 -11.13 -25.23 -19.61
C VAL A 278 -10.17 -26.24 -18.95
N ARG A 279 -10.17 -26.32 -17.62
CA ARG A 279 -9.33 -27.28 -16.87
C ARG A 279 -9.62 -28.73 -17.24
N ARG A 280 -10.89 -29.11 -17.40
CA ARG A 280 -11.29 -30.47 -17.81
C ARG A 280 -10.79 -30.79 -19.22
N CYS A 281 -10.95 -29.86 -20.15
CA CYS A 281 -10.48 -30.02 -21.53
C CYS A 281 -8.95 -30.15 -21.58
N ASP A 282 -8.23 -29.34 -20.81
CA ASP A 282 -6.76 -29.40 -20.73
C ASP A 282 -6.25 -30.72 -20.13
N GLN A 283 -6.90 -31.22 -19.06
CA GLN A 283 -6.60 -32.54 -18.50
C GLN A 283 -6.83 -33.69 -19.50
N ALA A 284 -7.86 -33.56 -20.34
CA ALA A 284 -8.16 -34.49 -21.42
C ALA A 284 -7.28 -34.29 -22.66
N LYS A 285 -6.49 -33.21 -22.72
CA LYS A 285 -5.75 -32.74 -23.91
C LYS A 285 -6.67 -32.55 -25.13
N ASP A 286 -7.92 -32.18 -24.89
CA ASP A 286 -8.91 -31.91 -25.93
C ASP A 286 -9.06 -30.40 -26.12
N TYR A 287 -8.54 -29.89 -27.23
CA TYR A 287 -8.57 -28.47 -27.60
C TYR A 287 -9.58 -28.17 -28.70
N GLY A 288 -10.61 -29.02 -28.83
CA GLY A 288 -11.69 -28.87 -29.80
C GLY A 288 -12.72 -27.78 -29.46
N PRO A 289 -13.92 -27.82 -30.07
CA PRO A 289 -14.95 -26.80 -29.92
C PRO A 289 -15.35 -26.52 -28.46
N ALA A 290 -15.39 -27.54 -27.61
CA ALA A 290 -15.75 -27.40 -26.19
C ALA A 290 -14.71 -26.59 -25.39
N PHE A 291 -13.41 -26.74 -25.69
CA PHE A 291 -12.35 -25.92 -25.10
C PHE A 291 -12.49 -24.46 -25.53
N VAL A 292 -12.73 -24.21 -26.82
CA VAL A 292 -12.92 -22.87 -27.36
C VAL A 292 -14.15 -22.19 -26.76
N GLU A 293 -15.26 -22.92 -26.62
CA GLU A 293 -16.48 -22.42 -25.99
C GLU A 293 -16.26 -22.04 -24.53
N ALA A 294 -15.60 -22.91 -23.75
CA ALA A 294 -15.27 -22.64 -22.35
C ALA A 294 -14.33 -21.43 -22.20
N ALA A 295 -13.29 -21.33 -23.03
CA ALA A 295 -12.36 -20.19 -23.01
C ALA A 295 -13.05 -18.86 -23.37
N LEU A 296 -13.94 -18.87 -24.38
CA LEU A 296 -14.73 -17.69 -24.75
C LEU A 296 -15.74 -17.32 -23.65
N ALA A 297 -16.35 -18.29 -22.99
CA ALA A 297 -17.26 -18.05 -21.87
C ALA A 297 -16.52 -17.38 -20.69
N ALA A 298 -15.33 -17.87 -20.33
CA ALA A 298 -14.49 -17.26 -19.30
C ALA A 298 -14.09 -15.82 -19.67
N TYR A 299 -13.69 -15.59 -20.93
CA TYR A 299 -13.37 -14.25 -21.43
C TYR A 299 -14.56 -13.28 -21.34
N ARG A 300 -15.75 -13.72 -21.78
CA ARG A 300 -16.98 -12.92 -21.71
C ARG A 300 -17.39 -12.62 -20.26
N ALA A 301 -17.27 -13.60 -19.37
CA ALA A 301 -17.55 -13.42 -17.95
C ALA A 301 -16.64 -12.34 -17.34
N ASN A 302 -15.34 -12.38 -17.64
CA ASN A 302 -14.39 -11.35 -17.19
C ASN A 302 -14.71 -9.95 -17.74
N GLY A 303 -15.06 -9.84 -19.03
CA GLY A 303 -15.48 -8.57 -19.62
C GLY A 303 -16.75 -8.01 -18.94
N ARG A 304 -17.75 -8.85 -18.72
CA ARG A 304 -19.02 -8.47 -18.08
C ARG A 304 -18.83 -8.05 -16.62
N ARG A 305 -17.96 -8.74 -15.85
CA ARG A 305 -17.57 -8.33 -14.50
C ARG A 305 -17.02 -6.90 -14.47
N GLY A 306 -16.12 -6.58 -15.40
CA GLY A 306 -15.52 -5.25 -15.51
C GLY A 306 -16.56 -4.14 -15.71
N ILE A 307 -17.57 -4.39 -16.55
CA ILE A 307 -18.67 -3.45 -16.83
C ILE A 307 -19.56 -3.26 -15.59
N ILE A 308 -20.00 -4.36 -14.95
CA ILE A 308 -20.87 -4.30 -13.76
C ILE A 308 -20.16 -3.57 -12.61
N ARG A 309 -18.87 -3.85 -12.43
CA ARG A 309 -18.03 -3.20 -11.43
C ARG A 309 -17.94 -1.69 -11.63
N GLY A 310 -17.75 -1.23 -12.87
CA GLY A 310 -17.75 0.20 -13.20
C GLY A 310 -19.08 0.87 -12.82
N ARG A 311 -20.22 0.24 -13.17
CA ARG A 311 -21.54 0.74 -12.81
C ARG A 311 -21.77 0.81 -11.30
N LEU A 312 -21.25 -0.16 -10.54
CA LEU A 312 -21.29 -0.13 -9.08
C LEU A 312 -20.48 1.02 -8.49
N ASN A 313 -19.31 1.32 -9.06
CA ASN A 313 -18.52 2.49 -8.67
C ASN A 313 -19.29 3.79 -8.93
N ASP A 314 -19.90 3.94 -10.11
CA ASP A 314 -20.65 5.15 -10.46
C ASP A 314 -21.87 5.34 -9.54
N LEU A 315 -22.58 4.25 -9.24
CA LEU A 315 -23.79 4.28 -8.42
C LEU A 315 -23.51 4.55 -6.93
N LEU A 316 -22.40 4.02 -6.41
CA LEU A 316 -22.06 4.09 -4.99
C LEU A 316 -21.01 5.18 -4.68
N GLY A 317 -20.50 5.87 -5.71
CA GLY A 317 -19.33 6.75 -5.65
C GLY A 317 -19.57 8.27 -5.57
N VAL A 318 -20.79 8.78 -5.32
CA VAL A 318 -21.00 10.24 -5.10
C VAL A 318 -21.97 10.55 -3.95
N ARG A 319 -21.45 11.16 -2.87
CA ARG A 319 -21.68 12.57 -2.46
C ARG A 319 -20.72 13.00 -1.32
N GLY A 320 -19.65 13.73 -1.66
CA GLY A 320 -19.04 14.76 -0.80
C GLY A 320 -19.76 16.12 -0.99
N PRO A 321 -19.60 17.11 -0.09
CA PRO A 321 -20.51 18.26 0.04
C PRO A 321 -20.50 19.17 -1.20
N ARG A 322 -21.68 19.73 -1.53
CA ARG A 322 -21.84 20.76 -2.56
C ARG A 322 -20.93 21.97 -2.27
N PRO A 323 -20.30 22.58 -3.30
CA PRO A 323 -19.61 23.85 -3.11
C PRO A 323 -20.61 24.94 -2.71
N ALA A 324 -20.31 25.65 -1.63
CA ALA A 324 -20.97 26.90 -1.30
C ALA A 324 -20.47 27.96 -2.28
N GLY A 325 -21.33 28.41 -3.18
CA GLY A 325 -20.96 29.44 -4.14
C GLY A 325 -21.91 29.56 -5.32
N GLU A 326 -23.20 29.76 -5.06
CA GLU A 326 -24.11 30.44 -6.00
C GLU A 326 -25.18 31.13 -5.16
N SER A 327 -24.92 32.40 -4.83
CA SER A 327 -25.92 33.31 -4.28
C SER A 327 -26.99 33.59 -5.35
N PRO A 328 -28.28 33.64 -5.00
CA PRO A 328 -29.31 34.06 -5.94
C PRO A 328 -29.19 35.57 -6.14
N SER A 329 -28.65 36.00 -7.28
CA SER A 329 -28.66 37.40 -7.69
C SER A 329 -29.73 37.62 -8.77
N ALA A 330 -30.71 38.43 -8.37
CA ALA A 330 -31.51 39.34 -9.19
C ALA A 330 -32.25 38.78 -10.43
N ALA A 331 -33.53 38.45 -10.23
CA ALA A 331 -34.55 38.56 -11.26
C ALA A 331 -35.61 39.58 -10.82
N GLY A 332 -35.57 40.74 -11.46
CA GLY A 332 -36.62 41.75 -11.52
C GLY A 332 -36.07 42.94 -12.32
N PRO A 333 -36.88 43.72 -13.06
CA PRO A 333 -38.34 43.67 -13.30
C PRO A 333 -38.69 43.65 -14.81
N VAL A 334 -39.98 43.52 -15.18
CA VAL A 334 -40.73 44.09 -16.36
C VAL A 334 -42.17 43.55 -16.21
N ALA A 335 -43.30 44.27 -16.30
CA ALA A 335 -43.72 45.69 -16.45
C ALA A 335 -45.28 45.70 -16.44
N PRO A 336 -45.93 46.82 -16.80
CA PRO A 336 -46.10 48.07 -16.06
C PRO A 336 -47.20 48.02 -14.98
#